data_AF-A0A397D2S6-F1
#
_entry.id   AF-A0A397D2S6-F1
#
_cell.length_a   1.000
_cell.length_b   1.000
_cell.length_c   1.000
_cell.angle_alpha   90.00
_cell.angle_beta   90.00
_cell.angle_gamma   90.00
#
_symmetry.space_group_name_H-M   'P 1'
#
loop_
_entity.id
_entity.type
_entity.pdbx_description
1 polymer ?
#
loop_
_entity_poly.entity_id
_entity_poly.type
_entity_poly.pdbx_seq_one_letter_code
_entity_poly.pdbx_strand_id
1 'polypeptide(L)' 'KVVAFCDVNEKKIGTKHHDQVTRINIPIIHFRDAVPPIVCCVSMGRTDGELEANVRSLNLVHGVNFWHFI' A
#
# COMPACT_ATOMS: atom_id res chain seq x y z
N LYS A 1 12.28 2.34 7.27
CA LYS A 1 12.73 2.00 5.90
C LYS A 1 11.57 1.39 5.15
N VAL A 2 11.23 1.87 3.95
CA VAL A 2 10.18 1.31 3.08
C VAL A 2 10.79 0.19 2.23
N VAL A 3 10.11 -0.96 2.15
CA VAL A 3 10.60 -2.14 1.39
C VAL A 3 9.86 -2.36 0.08
N ALA A 4 8.60 -1.94 0.00
CA ALA A 4 7.77 -2.00 -1.19
C ALA A 4 6.63 -0.97 -1.09
N PHE A 5 6.10 -0.57 -2.23
CA PHE A 5 4.77 0.02 -2.35
C PHE A 5 3.81 -1.04 -2.88
N CYS A 6 2.51 -0.85 -2.66
CA CYS A 6 1.49 -1.70 -3.25
C CYS A 6 0.39 -0.89 -3.93
N ASP A 7 -0.18 -1.45 -5.00
CA ASP A 7 -1.25 -0.83 -5.77
C ASP A 7 -2.21 -1.93 -6.31
N VAL A 8 -3.36 -1.52 -6.84
CA VAL A 8 -4.31 -2.38 -7.56
C VAL A 8 -4.19 -2.22 -9.08
N ASN A 9 -3.54 -1.15 -9.53
CA ASN A 9 -3.33 -0.88 -10.95
C ASN A 9 -2.27 -1.80 -11.55
N GLU A 10 -2.71 -2.71 -12.41
CA GLU A 10 -1.88 -3.69 -13.12
C GLU A 10 -0.71 -3.05 -13.89
N LYS A 11 -0.86 -1.81 -14.40
CA LYS A 11 0.22 -1.12 -15.11
C LYS A 11 1.37 -0.70 -14.20
N LYS A 12 1.13 -0.56 -12.89
CA LYS A 12 2.16 -0.23 -11.90
C LYS A 12 2.79 -1.48 -11.29
N ILE A 13 2.03 -2.56 -11.18
CA ILE A 13 2.51 -3.80 -10.57
C ILE A 13 3.69 -4.36 -11.38
N GLY A 14 4.74 -4.79 -10.69
CA GLY A 14 5.99 -5.26 -11.31
C GLY A 14 6.95 -4.15 -11.74
N THR A 15 6.52 -2.88 -11.65
CA THR A 15 7.40 -1.72 -11.84
C THR A 15 8.05 -1.28 -10.52
N LYS A 16 8.78 -0.17 -10.55
CA LYS A 16 9.48 0.38 -9.37
C LYS A 16 9.20 1.87 -9.24
N HIS A 17 9.00 2.33 -8.02
CA HIS A 17 9.00 3.75 -7.67
C HIS A 17 10.44 4.21 -7.44
N HIS A 18 10.87 5.24 -8.18
CA HIS A 18 12.16 5.87 -7.96
C HIS A 18 12.02 6.99 -6.93
N ASP A 19 12.57 6.78 -5.73
CA ASP A 19 12.64 7.83 -4.71
C ASP A 19 13.72 8.84 -5.10
N GLN A 20 13.31 10.08 -5.39
CA GLN A 20 14.21 11.14 -5.83
C GLN A 20 15.20 11.60 -4.74
N VAL A 21 14.84 11.44 -3.46
CA VAL A 21 15.66 11.89 -2.33
C VAL A 21 16.73 10.85 -2.01
N THR A 22 16.32 9.60 -1.84
CA THR A 22 17.25 8.51 -1.49
C THR A 22 17.93 7.87 -2.70
N ARG A 23 17.44 8.13 -3.92
CA ARG A 23 17.87 7.53 -5.19
C ARG A 23 17.74 6.01 -5.23
N ILE A 24 16.82 5.45 -4.46
CA ILE A 24 16.55 4.01 -4.39
C ILE A 24 15.29 3.68 -5.21
N ASN A 25 15.33 2.54 -5.91
CA ASN A 25 14.16 1.99 -6.58
C ASN A 25 13.42 1.03 -5.65
N ILE A 26 12.18 1.37 -5.30
CA ILE A 26 11.32 0.60 -4.41
C ILE A 26 10.31 -0.16 -5.27
N PRO A 27 10.18 -1.50 -5.15
CA PRO A 27 9.26 -2.28 -5.97
C PRO A 27 7.80 -1.91 -5.69
N ILE A 28 6.97 -2.01 -6.73
CA ILE A 28 5.51 -1.89 -6.62
C ILE A 28 4.90 -3.28 -6.81
N ILE A 29 4.30 -3.83 -5.76
CA ILE A 29 3.66 -5.15 -5.73
C ILE A 29 2.14 -5.03 -5.76
N HIS A 30 1.44 -6.14 -5.98
CA HIS A 30 -0.01 -6.16 -5.83
C HIS A 30 -0.38 -6.09 -4.33
N PHE A 31 -1.47 -5.41 -3.96
CA PHE A 31 -1.85 -5.25 -2.54
C PHE A 31 -1.99 -6.57 -1.77
N ARG A 32 -2.44 -7.64 -2.44
CA ARG A 32 -2.56 -8.99 -1.88
C ARG A 32 -1.23 -9.57 -1.38
N ASP A 33 -0.11 -9.12 -1.94
CA ASP A 33 1.23 -9.57 -1.57
C ASP A 33 1.86 -8.68 -0.48
N ALA A 34 1.14 -7.65 -0.01
CA ALA A 34 1.64 -6.73 0.99
C ALA A 34 1.78 -7.43 2.36
N VAL A 35 2.96 -7.27 2.96
CA VAL A 35 3.27 -7.84 4.27
C VAL A 35 3.24 -6.71 5.32
N PRO A 36 2.48 -6.85 6.41
CA PRO A 36 2.47 -5.86 7.49
C PRO A 36 3.85 -5.67 8.16
N PRO A 37 4.16 -4.48 8.70
CA PRO A 37 3.26 -3.33 8.90
C PRO A 37 3.01 -2.51 7.63
N ILE A 38 1.77 -2.05 7.44
CA ILE A 38 1.37 -1.23 6.29
C ILE A 38 1.04 0.20 6.75
N VAL A 39 1.54 1.17 5.99
CA VAL A 39 1.14 2.58 6.10
C VAL A 39 0.34 2.94 4.86
N CYS A 40 -0.90 3.38 5.07
CA CYS A 40 -1.81 3.83 4.03
C CYS A 40 -1.88 5.36 4.05
N CYS A 41 -1.65 6.00 2.90
CA CYS A 41 -1.71 7.46 2.73
C CYS A 41 -2.74 7.86 1.67
N VAL A 42 -3.70 6.99 1.36
CA VAL A 42 -4.78 7.27 0.41
C VAL A 42 -6.07 7.57 1.16
N SER A 43 -6.85 8.53 0.67
CA SER A 43 -8.12 8.89 1.30
C SER A 43 -9.11 7.71 1.29
N MET A 44 -9.56 7.32 2.48
CA MET A 44 -10.65 6.34 2.66
C MET A 44 -12.00 6.93 2.22
N GLY A 45 -12.97 6.08 1.89
CA GLY A 45 -14.32 6.48 1.49
C GLY A 45 -14.46 7.10 0.09
N ARG A 46 -13.40 7.11 -0.73
CA ARG A 46 -13.42 7.61 -2.11
C ARG A 46 -13.59 6.53 -3.18
N THR A 47 -13.56 5.27 -2.76
CA THR A 47 -13.55 4.09 -3.63
C THR A 47 -14.77 3.21 -3.40
N ASP A 48 -15.89 3.81 -2.97
CA ASP A 48 -17.15 3.10 -2.67
C ASP A 48 -16.97 1.87 -1.76
N GLY A 49 -16.00 1.93 -0.83
CA GLY A 49 -15.70 0.85 0.10
C GLY A 49 -14.70 -0.21 -0.40
N GLU A 50 -14.19 -0.13 -1.64
CA GLU A 50 -13.26 -1.13 -2.16
C GLU A 50 -11.93 -1.15 -1.40
N LEU A 51 -11.41 0.01 -1.01
CA LEU A 51 -10.16 0.10 -0.23
C LEU A 51 -10.34 -0.55 1.15
N GLU A 52 -11.45 -0.25 1.81
CA GLU A 52 -11.85 -0.82 3.09
C GLU A 52 -12.01 -2.34 3.00
N ALA A 53 -12.60 -2.84 1.91
CA ALA A 53 -12.73 -4.26 1.65
C ALA A 53 -11.37 -4.94 1.47
N ASN A 54 -10.45 -4.32 0.72
CA ASN A 54 -9.09 -4.81 0.53
C ASN A 54 -8.31 -4.87 1.86
N VAL A 55 -8.37 -3.81 2.67
CA VAL A 55 -7.75 -3.78 4.01
C VAL A 55 -8.30 -4.90 4.88
N ARG A 56 -9.62 -5.12 4.88
CA ARG A 56 -10.26 -6.21 5.61
C ARG A 56 -9.82 -7.58 5.12
N SER A 57 -9.67 -7.75 3.79
CA SER A 57 -9.25 -9.03 3.20
C SER A 57 -7.85 -9.48 3.63
N LEU A 58 -7.00 -8.54 4.04
CA LEU A 58 -5.66 -8.78 4.54
C LEU A 58 -5.58 -8.95 6.07
N ASN A 59 -6.72 -8.96 6.78
CA ASN A 59 -6.78 -9.01 8.24
C ASN A 59 -5.94 -7.90 8.91
N LEU A 60 -5.94 -6.71 8.32
CA LEU A 60 -5.22 -5.56 8.84
C LEU A 60 -6.01 -4.90 9.99
N VAL A 61 -5.31 -4.63 11.08
CA VAL A 61 -5.85 -4.06 12.32
C VAL A 61 -5.19 -2.70 12.56
N HIS A 62 -6.03 -1.66 12.56
CA HIS A 62 -5.58 -0.29 12.77
C HIS A 62 -4.88 -0.13 14.13
N GLY A 63 -3.71 0.50 14.13
CA GLY A 63 -2.88 0.72 15.33
C GLY A 63 -2.04 -0.49 15.77
N VAL A 64 -2.16 -1.63 15.09
CA VAL A 64 -1.37 -2.85 15.38
C VAL A 64 -0.42 -3.18 14.23
N ASN A 65 -0.96 -3.32 13.02
CA ASN A 65 -0.19 -3.70 11.83
C ASN A 65 -0.58 -2.88 10.60
N PHE A 66 -1.48 -1.90 10.78
CA PHE A 66 -1.94 -0.96 9.78
C PHE A 66 -2.10 0.44 10.38
N TRP A 67 -1.59 1.45 9.70
CA TRP A 67 -1.75 2.85 10.06
C TRP A 67 -2.21 3.65 8.86
N HIS A 68 -3.15 4.55 9.08
CA HIS A 68 -3.72 5.39 8.05
C HIS A 68 -3.54 6.86 8.42
N PHE A 69 -2.92 7.64 7.53
CA PHE A 69 -2.67 9.06 7.70
C PHE A 69 -3.22 9.82 6.47
N ILE A 70 -4.02 10.87 6.71
CA ILE A 70 -4.56 11.80 5.71
C ILE A 70 -4.10 13.21 6.05
#